data_AF-A0AAX6G7G0-F1
#
_entry.id   AF-A0AAX6G7G0-F1
#
_cell.length_a   1.000
_cell.length_b   1.000
_cell.length_c   1.000
_cell.angle_alpha   90.00
_cell.angle_beta   90.00
_cell.angle_gamma   90.00
#
_symmetry.space_group_name_H-M   'P 1'
#
loop_
_entity.id
_entity.type
_entity.pdbx_description
1 polymer ?
#
loop_
_entity_poly.entity_id
_entity_poly.type
_entity_poly.pdbx_seq_one_letter_code
_entity_poly.pdbx_strand_id
1 'polypeptide(L)'
;MARFMAALALAYMFDGRMDEVALIGSSSEGTSKSINFDGARRMALKHIDGFILSFSDPQIFSAAVASSAPAPLAQVVEAARIQEAGHLRCSAAEIGRFVIMLKNSSSILRACAAFALLQFTIPGGRHAMHHAGLLRDTGAARVLRGAAASATATIEAKLFARIVLRNLEHHQLETLV
;
A
#
# COMPACT_ATOMS: atom_id res chain seq x y z
N MET A 1 -3.07 -15.81 0.90
CA MET A 1 -2.35 -15.32 -0.30
C MET A 1 -3.21 -14.80 -1.47
N ALA A 2 -4.12 -15.58 -2.07
CA ALA A 2 -4.81 -15.19 -3.33
C ALA A 2 -5.56 -13.83 -3.28
N ARG A 3 -6.25 -13.53 -2.16
CA ARG A 3 -6.96 -12.25 -1.98
C ARG A 3 -6.03 -11.05 -1.99
N PHE A 4 -4.83 -11.20 -1.44
CA PHE A 4 -3.82 -10.13 -1.44
C PHE A 4 -3.37 -9.82 -2.87
N MET A 5 -3.00 -10.84 -3.64
CA MET A 5 -2.60 -10.67 -5.04
C MET A 5 -3.73 -10.06 -5.89
N ALA A 6 -4.98 -10.47 -5.67
CA ALA A 6 -6.13 -9.89 -6.34
C ALA A 6 -6.30 -8.40 -6.01
N ALA A 7 -6.16 -8.01 -4.74
CA ALA A 7 -6.22 -6.61 -4.33
C ALA A 7 -5.09 -5.78 -4.97
N LEU A 8 -3.85 -6.30 -5.02
CA LEU A 8 -2.73 -5.61 -5.68
C LEU A 8 -2.97 -5.44 -7.18
N ALA A 9 -3.48 -6.48 -7.85
CA ALA A 9 -3.80 -6.43 -9.28
C ALA A 9 -4.87 -5.38 -9.58
N LEU A 10 -5.96 -5.35 -8.80
CA LEU A 10 -7.01 -4.34 -8.93
C LEU A 10 -6.47 -2.93 -8.67
N ALA A 11 -5.64 -2.76 -7.64
CA ALA A 11 -5.02 -1.47 -7.33
C ALA A 11 -4.14 -1.00 -8.49
N TYR A 12 -3.36 -1.90 -9.10
CA TYR A 12 -2.54 -1.59 -10.27
C TYR A 12 -3.35 -1.23 -11.50
N MET A 13 -4.50 -1.88 -11.73
CA MET A 13 -5.36 -1.53 -12.85
C MET A 13 -5.92 -0.11 -12.68
N PHE A 14 -6.39 0.24 -11.48
CA PHE A 14 -7.11 1.49 -11.24
C PHE A 14 -6.27 2.60 -10.58
N ASP A 15 -4.94 2.52 -10.66
CA ASP A 15 -4.00 3.51 -10.08
C ASP A 15 -3.90 4.84 -10.85
N GLY A 16 -4.63 4.96 -11.97
CA GLY A 16 -4.64 6.13 -12.86
C GLY A 16 -4.42 5.76 -14.33
N ARG A 17 -3.82 4.59 -14.60
CA ARG A 17 -3.54 4.13 -15.99
C ARG A 17 -4.79 3.80 -16.80
N MET A 18 -5.83 3.27 -16.17
CA MET A 18 -7.09 3.02 -16.88
C MET A 18 -7.82 4.31 -17.24
N ASP A 19 -7.62 5.39 -16.48
CA ASP A 19 -8.17 6.71 -16.79
C ASP A 19 -7.45 7.30 -18.03
N GLU A 20 -6.15 7.03 -18.22
CA GLU A 20 -5.38 7.38 -19.44
C GLU A 20 -5.80 6.56 -20.67
N VAL A 21 -6.01 5.24 -20.52
CA VAL A 21 -6.46 4.37 -21.63
C VAL A 21 -7.86 4.75 -22.12
N ALA A 22 -8.76 5.14 -21.21
CA ALA A 22 -10.07 5.66 -21.58
C ALA A 22 -9.99 6.97 -22.37
N LEU A 23 -8.96 7.79 -22.13
CA LEU A 23 -8.73 9.06 -22.81
C LEU A 23 -8.07 8.90 -24.20
N ILE A 24 -7.13 7.95 -24.35
CA ILE A 24 -6.36 7.71 -25.60
C ILE A 24 -7.22 7.09 -26.71
N GLY A 25 -8.35 6.46 -26.39
CA GLY A 25 -9.27 5.89 -27.38
C GLY A 25 -9.97 6.89 -28.32
N SER A 26 -9.63 8.19 -28.28
CA SER A 26 -10.36 9.26 -28.97
C SER A 26 -9.83 9.66 -30.36
N SER A 27 -8.89 8.93 -30.98
CA SER A 27 -8.25 9.37 -32.24
C SER A 27 -8.59 8.57 -33.52
N SER A 28 -9.73 7.89 -33.59
CA SER A 28 -10.19 7.26 -34.83
C SER A 28 -11.60 7.72 -35.18
N GLU A 29 -11.75 8.40 -36.33
CA GLU A 29 -13.03 8.70 -36.96
C GLU A 29 -13.82 7.41 -37.16
N GLY A 30 -14.90 7.24 -36.37
CA GLY A 30 -15.80 6.10 -36.47
C GLY A 30 -16.39 5.75 -35.11
N THR A 31 -17.51 6.40 -34.77
CA THR A 31 -18.46 6.08 -33.68
C THR A 31 -17.95 5.09 -32.62
N SER A 32 -16.88 5.46 -31.90
CA SER A 32 -16.27 4.59 -30.90
C SER A 32 -17.04 4.77 -29.59
N LYS A 33 -17.85 3.77 -29.21
CA LYS A 33 -18.49 3.73 -27.89
C LYS A 33 -17.40 3.88 -26.82
N SER A 34 -17.39 5.00 -26.10
CA SER A 34 -16.55 5.16 -24.91
C SER A 34 -16.92 4.07 -23.91
N ILE A 35 -16.01 3.13 -23.64
CA ILE A 35 -16.24 2.12 -22.61
C ILE A 35 -16.02 2.83 -21.27
N ASN A 36 -17.11 3.22 -20.60
CA ASN A 36 -17.04 3.81 -19.28
C ASN A 36 -16.71 2.72 -18.24
N PHE A 37 -15.52 2.77 -17.66
CA PHE A 37 -15.06 1.84 -16.63
C PHE A 37 -15.43 2.26 -15.20
N ASP A 38 -16.18 3.35 -15.00
CA ASP A 38 -16.54 3.87 -13.66
C ASP A 38 -17.19 2.82 -12.76
N GLY A 39 -18.08 2.00 -13.33
CA GLY A 39 -18.72 0.90 -12.59
C GLY A 39 -17.71 -0.15 -12.11
N ALA A 40 -16.80 -0.57 -13.00
CA ALA A 40 -15.74 -1.52 -12.68
C ALA A 40 -14.75 -0.93 -11.66
N ARG A 41 -14.36 0.35 -11.83
CA ARG A 41 -13.50 1.09 -10.90
C ARG A 41 -14.10 1.14 -9.51
N ARG A 42 -15.39 1.49 -9.39
CA ARG A 42 -16.10 1.53 -8.10
C ARG A 42 -16.15 0.15 -7.43
N MET A 43 -16.45 -0.90 -8.18
CA MET A 43 -16.46 -2.26 -7.66
C MET A 43 -15.06 -2.70 -7.20
N ALA A 44 -14.03 -2.45 -8.01
CA ALA A 44 -12.65 -2.77 -7.68
C ALA A 44 -12.20 -2.08 -6.39
N LEU A 45 -12.46 -0.77 -6.27
CA LEU A 45 -12.14 -0.02 -5.05
C LEU A 45 -12.90 -0.56 -3.83
N LYS A 46 -14.18 -0.93 -3.96
CA LYS A 46 -14.94 -1.56 -2.88
C LYS A 46 -14.32 -2.89 -2.43
N HIS A 47 -13.84 -3.71 -3.36
CA HIS A 47 -13.19 -4.98 -3.03
C HIS A 47 -11.82 -4.78 -2.37
N ILE A 48 -11.03 -3.80 -2.83
CA ILE A 48 -9.76 -3.44 -2.19
C ILE A 48 -10.00 -2.96 -0.77
N ASP A 49 -10.99 -2.07 -0.58
CA ASP A 49 -11.33 -1.51 0.73
C ASP A 49 -11.79 -2.60 1.70
N GLY A 50 -12.73 -3.44 1.28
CA GLY A 50 -13.18 -4.58 2.09
C GLY A 50 -12.06 -5.57 2.43
N PHE A 51 -11.10 -5.77 1.51
CA PHE A 51 -9.92 -6.59 1.79
C PHE A 51 -9.04 -5.96 2.87
N ILE A 52 -8.73 -4.67 2.79
CA ILE A 52 -7.91 -3.98 3.78
C ILE A 52 -8.59 -3.98 5.15
N LEU A 53 -9.89 -3.65 5.20
CA LEU A 53 -10.67 -3.60 6.44
C LEU A 53 -10.78 -4.97 7.12
N SER A 54 -10.58 -6.08 6.39
CA SER A 54 -10.52 -7.41 7.01
C SER A 54 -9.30 -7.62 7.92
N PHE A 55 -8.32 -6.73 7.86
CA PHE A 55 -7.14 -6.68 8.73
C PHE A 55 -7.17 -5.51 9.74
N SER A 56 -8.25 -4.73 9.76
CA SER A 56 -8.43 -3.60 10.67
C SER A 56 -9.22 -4.03 11.90
N ASP A 57 -8.54 -4.22 13.03
CA ASP A 57 -9.21 -4.31 14.33
C ASP A 57 -9.45 -2.87 14.86
N PRO A 58 -10.71 -2.42 15.03
CA PRO A 58 -11.00 -1.05 15.44
C PRO A 58 -10.39 -0.66 16.79
N GLN A 59 -10.30 -1.59 17.74
CA GLN A 59 -9.77 -1.31 19.08
C GLN A 59 -8.25 -1.19 19.05
N ILE A 60 -7.57 -2.14 18.40
CA ILE A 60 -6.11 -2.12 18.24
C ILE A 60 -5.68 -0.88 17.46
N PHE A 61 -6.37 -0.56 16.37
CA PHE A 61 -6.03 0.58 15.52
C PHE A 61 -6.26 1.91 16.24
N SER A 62 -7.39 2.04 16.96
CA SER A 62 -7.65 3.24 17.78
C SER A 62 -6.56 3.46 18.84
N ALA A 63 -6.19 2.41 19.57
CA ALA A 63 -5.11 2.47 20.56
C ALA A 63 -3.76 2.84 19.93
N ALA A 64 -3.45 2.30 18.75
CA ALA A 64 -2.21 2.59 18.03
C ALA A 64 -2.16 4.00 17.43
N VAL A 65 -3.30 4.59 17.09
CA VAL A 65 -3.38 6.00 16.67
C VAL A 65 -3.09 6.94 17.85
N ALA A 66 -3.66 6.65 19.03
CA ALA A 66 -3.48 7.45 20.23
C ALA A 66 -2.07 7.35 20.85
N SER A 67 -1.27 6.37 20.42
CA SER A 67 0.04 6.07 21.01
C SER A 67 1.20 6.31 20.04
N SER A 68 2.32 6.79 20.60
CA SER A 68 3.62 6.83 19.91
C SER A 68 4.53 5.66 20.30
N ALA A 69 4.07 4.77 21.18
CA ALA A 69 4.86 3.65 21.68
C ALA A 69 5.01 2.54 20.62
N PRO A 70 6.09 1.72 20.70
CA PRO A 70 6.28 0.59 19.79
C PRO A 70 5.22 -0.52 19.94
N ALA A 71 4.77 -0.80 21.17
CA ALA A 71 3.92 -1.96 21.46
C ALA A 71 2.55 -1.95 20.73
N PRO A 72 1.80 -0.83 20.68
CA PRO A 72 0.55 -0.79 19.91
C PRO A 72 0.74 -0.99 18.40
N LEU A 73 1.86 -0.50 17.83
CA LEU A 73 2.17 -0.73 16.42
C LEU A 73 2.51 -2.20 16.15
N ALA A 74 3.15 -2.89 17.09
CA ALA A 74 3.41 -4.33 16.98
C ALA A 74 2.11 -5.16 16.96
N GLN A 75 1.10 -4.76 17.73
CA GLN A 75 -0.22 -5.41 17.69
C GLN A 75 -0.91 -5.21 16.33
N VAL A 76 -0.81 -4.01 15.75
CA VAL A 76 -1.32 -3.75 14.38
C VAL A 76 -0.59 -4.62 13.36
N VAL A 77 0.75 -4.72 13.46
CA VAL A 77 1.53 -5.60 12.58
C VAL A 77 1.04 -7.04 12.67
N GLU A 78 0.85 -7.56 13.88
CA GLU A 78 0.44 -8.95 14.08
C GLU A 78 -0.96 -9.21 13.52
N ALA A 79 -1.91 -8.32 13.79
CA ALA A 79 -3.27 -8.42 13.24
C ALA A 79 -3.29 -8.32 11.70
N ALA A 80 -2.41 -7.50 11.13
CA ALA A 80 -2.36 -7.24 9.70
C ALA A 80 -1.51 -8.23 8.90
N ARG A 81 -0.67 -9.04 9.55
CA ARG A 81 0.36 -9.87 8.89
C ARG A 81 -0.25 -10.94 7.99
N ILE A 82 0.27 -11.02 6.77
CA ILE A 82 0.05 -12.14 5.84
C ILE A 82 1.38 -12.91 5.76
N GLN A 83 1.45 -14.09 6.37
CA GLN A 83 2.71 -14.84 6.49
C GLN A 83 3.38 -15.08 5.13
N GLU A 84 2.61 -15.44 4.11
CA GLU A 84 3.15 -15.78 2.79
C GLU A 84 3.61 -14.55 2.00
N ALA A 85 3.19 -13.34 2.38
CA ALA A 85 3.60 -12.12 1.68
C ALA A 85 5.10 -11.85 1.85
N GLY A 86 5.72 -12.31 2.94
CA GLY A 86 7.17 -12.22 3.16
C GLY A 86 8.00 -13.05 2.17
N HIS A 87 7.38 -13.98 1.43
CA HIS A 87 8.04 -14.77 0.38
C HIS A 87 7.99 -14.12 -1.00
N LEU A 88 7.19 -13.07 -1.18
CA LEU A 88 7.20 -12.33 -2.43
C LEU A 88 8.48 -11.52 -2.54
N ARG A 89 9.08 -11.54 -3.73
CA ARG A 89 10.20 -10.67 -4.06
C ARG A 89 9.72 -9.64 -5.08
N CYS A 90 9.82 -8.37 -4.74
CA CYS A 90 9.50 -7.28 -5.65
C CYS A 90 10.76 -6.73 -6.32
N SER A 91 10.58 -6.28 -7.56
CA SER A 91 11.51 -5.43 -8.30
C SER A 91 11.45 -3.98 -7.82
N ALA A 92 12.47 -3.19 -8.21
CA ALA A 92 12.48 -1.75 -7.95
C ALA A 92 11.27 -1.03 -8.56
N ALA A 93 10.83 -1.45 -9.75
CA ALA A 93 9.68 -0.87 -10.43
C ALA A 93 8.36 -1.11 -9.66
N GLU A 94 8.17 -2.31 -9.11
CA GLU A 94 6.99 -2.62 -8.29
C GLU A 94 6.98 -1.82 -6.99
N ILE A 95 8.11 -1.75 -6.28
CA ILE A 95 8.22 -0.91 -5.07
C ILE A 95 7.96 0.56 -5.40
N GLY A 96 8.57 1.08 -6.46
CA GLY A 96 8.39 2.46 -6.92
C GLY A 96 6.92 2.79 -7.22
N ARG A 97 6.16 1.87 -7.81
CA ARG A 97 4.71 2.05 -8.05
C ARG A 97 3.93 2.23 -6.75
N PHE A 98 4.17 1.41 -5.74
CA PHE A 98 3.51 1.58 -4.44
C PHE A 98 3.88 2.91 -3.79
N VAL A 99 5.15 3.33 -3.88
CA VAL A 99 5.58 4.64 -3.36
C VAL A 99 4.87 5.79 -4.07
N ILE A 100 4.69 5.73 -5.39
CA ILE A 100 3.91 6.72 -6.13
C ILE A 100 2.43 6.67 -5.72
N MET A 101 1.87 5.47 -5.56
CA MET A 101 0.47 5.25 -5.19
C MET A 101 0.13 5.79 -3.78
N LEU A 102 1.10 5.95 -2.88
CA LEU A 102 0.89 6.65 -1.60
C LEU A 102 0.46 8.13 -1.76
N LYS A 103 0.65 8.72 -2.94
CA LYS A 103 0.22 10.09 -3.27
C LYS A 103 -1.08 10.14 -4.08
N ASN A 104 -1.73 8.99 -4.30
CA ASN A 104 -2.95 8.92 -5.10
C ASN A 104 -4.10 9.71 -4.45
N SER A 105 -5.00 10.29 -5.26
CA SER A 105 -6.19 11.00 -4.78
C SER A 105 -7.18 10.06 -4.08
N SER A 106 -7.23 8.78 -4.49
CA SER A 106 -8.01 7.75 -3.82
C SER A 106 -7.37 7.35 -2.49
N SER A 107 -8.11 7.54 -1.38
CA SER A 107 -7.72 7.07 -0.05
C SER A 107 -7.56 5.54 0.01
N ILE A 108 -8.39 4.80 -0.74
CA ILE A 108 -8.37 3.33 -0.79
C ILE A 108 -7.07 2.83 -1.43
N LEU A 109 -6.64 3.45 -2.54
CA LEU A 109 -5.38 3.08 -3.20
C LEU A 109 -4.17 3.43 -2.33
N ARG A 110 -4.21 4.57 -1.62
CA ARG A 110 -3.18 4.92 -0.64
C ARG A 110 -3.10 3.89 0.49
N ALA A 111 -4.25 3.44 1.02
CA ALA A 111 -4.31 2.41 2.05
C ALA A 111 -3.77 1.07 1.53
N CYS A 112 -4.13 0.68 0.31
CA CYS A 112 -3.63 -0.55 -0.32
C CYS A 112 -2.11 -0.52 -0.51
N ALA A 113 -1.58 0.60 -1.00
CA ALA A 113 -0.13 0.78 -1.16
C ALA A 113 0.59 0.71 0.18
N ALA A 114 0.09 1.40 1.21
CA ALA A 114 0.67 1.36 2.54
C ALA A 114 0.62 -0.05 3.15
N PHE A 115 -0.49 -0.76 2.98
CA PHE A 115 -0.65 -2.16 3.43
C PHE A 115 0.33 -3.09 2.72
N ALA A 116 0.47 -2.99 1.40
CA ALA A 116 1.42 -3.80 0.63
C ALA A 116 2.87 -3.58 1.09
N LEU A 117 3.28 -2.31 1.22
CA LEU A 117 4.61 -1.95 1.72
C LEU A 117 4.84 -2.43 3.16
N LEU A 118 3.80 -2.42 4.00
CA LEU A 118 3.87 -3.04 5.33
C LEU A 118 4.19 -4.53 5.17
N GLN A 119 3.41 -5.29 4.41
CA GLN A 119 3.63 -6.73 4.22
C GLN A 119 5.06 -7.04 3.73
N PHE A 120 5.58 -6.23 2.81
CA PHE A 120 6.91 -6.43 2.22
C PHE A 120 8.07 -6.07 3.14
N THR A 121 7.83 -5.27 4.18
CA THR A 121 8.89 -4.77 5.07
C THR A 121 8.81 -5.33 6.48
N ILE A 122 7.81 -6.14 6.81
CA ILE A 122 7.72 -6.73 8.14
C ILE A 122 9.01 -7.53 8.47
N PRO A 123 9.64 -7.29 9.63
CA PRO A 123 10.79 -8.07 10.10
C PRO A 123 10.54 -9.58 10.12
N GLY A 124 11.58 -10.35 9.78
CA GLY A 124 11.53 -11.80 9.62
C GLY A 124 11.02 -12.28 8.25
N GLY A 125 10.57 -11.39 7.36
CA GLY A 125 10.22 -11.75 5.98
C GLY A 125 11.45 -12.09 5.14
N ARG A 126 11.39 -13.14 4.32
CA ARG A 126 12.51 -13.64 3.48
C ARG A 126 13.15 -12.54 2.63
N HIS A 127 12.37 -11.59 2.13
CA HIS A 127 12.84 -10.50 1.27
C HIS A 127 12.71 -9.11 1.92
N ALA A 128 12.47 -9.03 3.23
CA ALA A 128 12.21 -7.76 3.91
C ALA A 128 13.36 -6.75 3.77
N MET A 129 14.60 -7.21 3.98
CA MET A 129 15.81 -6.39 3.81
C MET A 129 15.99 -5.87 2.37
N HIS A 130 15.70 -6.72 1.37
CA HIS A 130 15.74 -6.33 -0.04
C HIS A 130 14.73 -5.22 -0.33
N HIS A 131 13.48 -5.36 0.12
CA HIS A 131 12.47 -4.32 -0.06
C HIS A 131 12.77 -3.03 0.71
N ALA A 132 13.33 -3.14 1.92
CA ALA A 132 13.77 -1.99 2.69
C ALA A 132 14.88 -1.21 1.97
N GLY A 133 15.83 -1.92 1.35
CA GLY A 133 16.85 -1.34 0.48
C GLY A 133 16.23 -0.57 -0.69
N LEU A 134 15.32 -1.20 -1.45
CA LEU A 134 14.63 -0.55 -2.56
C LEU A 134 13.84 0.71 -2.13
N LEU A 135 13.19 0.68 -0.97
CA LEU A 135 12.47 1.84 -0.43
C LEU A 135 13.41 2.98 -0.03
N ARG A 136 14.59 2.66 0.47
CA ARG A 136 15.62 3.66 0.80
C ARG A 136 16.18 4.30 -0.47
N ASP A 137 16.51 3.49 -1.47
CA ASP A 137 17.10 3.95 -2.74
C ASP A 137 16.14 4.85 -3.52
N THR A 138 14.83 4.60 -3.38
CA THR A 138 13.77 5.45 -3.98
C THR A 138 13.43 6.69 -3.14
N GLY A 139 14.08 6.91 -2.00
CA GLY A 139 13.79 8.03 -1.09
C GLY A 139 12.37 7.98 -0.49
N ALA A 140 11.79 6.78 -0.37
CA ALA A 140 10.40 6.59 0.01
C ALA A 140 10.05 7.12 1.41
N ALA A 141 11.03 7.26 2.31
CA ALA A 141 10.84 7.75 3.67
C ALA A 141 10.10 9.10 3.73
N ARG A 142 10.39 10.04 2.81
CA ARG A 142 9.68 11.33 2.77
C ARG A 142 8.21 11.14 2.42
N VAL A 143 7.91 10.27 1.46
CA VAL A 143 6.54 10.00 1.01
C VAL A 143 5.74 9.29 2.11
N LEU A 144 6.36 8.30 2.77
CA LEU A 144 5.77 7.58 3.89
C LEU A 144 5.46 8.50 5.07
N ARG A 145 6.34 9.45 5.40
CA ARG A 145 6.05 10.47 6.43
C ARG A 145 4.85 11.34 6.04
N GLY A 146 4.77 11.76 4.78
CA GLY A 146 3.62 12.49 4.27
C GLY A 146 2.32 11.68 4.36
N ALA A 147 2.36 10.40 3.99
CA ALA A 147 1.21 9.50 4.09
C ALA A 147 0.77 9.30 5.54
N ALA A 148 1.72 9.09 6.47
CA ALA A 148 1.46 8.95 7.90
C ALA A 148 0.82 10.20 8.52
N ALA A 149 1.21 11.39 8.06
CA ALA A 149 0.72 12.68 8.56
C ALA A 149 -0.53 13.20 7.83
N SER A 150 -0.97 12.55 6.75
CA SER A 150 -2.06 13.05 5.90
C SER A 150 -3.39 13.13 6.66
N ALA A 151 -3.98 14.32 6.73
CA ALA A 151 -5.29 14.55 7.35
C ALA A 151 -6.45 13.88 6.57
N THR A 152 -6.27 13.67 5.27
CA THR A 152 -7.28 13.06 4.38
C THR A 152 -7.08 11.56 4.17
N ALA A 153 -6.09 10.95 4.84
CA ALA A 153 -5.84 9.52 4.72
C ALA A 153 -6.68 8.75 5.75
N THR A 154 -7.03 7.50 5.42
CA THR A 154 -7.69 6.61 6.38
C THR A 154 -6.75 6.27 7.54
N ILE A 155 -7.32 5.81 8.65
CA ILE A 155 -6.54 5.39 9.82
C ILE A 155 -5.54 4.29 9.44
N GLU A 156 -5.97 3.33 8.63
CA GLU A 156 -5.18 2.24 8.07
C GLU A 156 -3.96 2.75 7.34
N ALA A 157 -4.17 3.63 6.34
CA ALA A 157 -3.08 4.16 5.54
C ALA A 157 -2.03 4.86 6.41
N LYS A 158 -2.49 5.62 7.41
CA LYS A 158 -1.60 6.33 8.34
C LYS A 158 -0.79 5.38 9.21
N LEU A 159 -1.45 4.39 9.83
CA LEU A 159 -0.78 3.42 10.69
C LEU A 159 0.19 2.54 9.91
N PHE A 160 -0.23 2.02 8.76
CA PHE A 160 0.63 1.20 7.92
C PHE A 160 1.86 1.97 7.45
N ALA A 161 1.71 3.23 7.03
CA ALA A 161 2.85 4.07 6.68
C ALA A 161 3.81 4.32 7.87
N ARG A 162 3.27 4.55 9.08
CA ARG A 162 4.08 4.66 10.31
C ARG A 162 4.86 3.38 10.60
N ILE A 163 4.22 2.22 10.44
CA ILE A 163 4.84 0.92 10.66
C ILE A 163 5.94 0.67 9.63
N VAL A 164 5.71 0.97 8.35
CA VAL A 164 6.74 0.84 7.31
C VAL A 164 7.97 1.69 7.66
N LEU A 165 7.79 2.93 8.12
CA LEU A 165 8.92 3.76 8.58
C LEU A 165 9.72 3.08 9.70
N ARG A 166 9.04 2.49 10.69
CA ARG A 166 9.68 1.74 11.77
C ARG A 166 10.42 0.50 11.27
N ASN A 167 9.83 -0.22 10.32
CA ASN A 167 10.50 -1.37 9.70
C ASN A 167 11.78 -0.94 8.99
N LEU A 168 11.76 0.19 8.25
CA LEU A 168 12.97 0.71 7.60
C LEU A 168 14.06 1.09 8.60
N GLU A 169 13.70 1.70 9.73
CA GLU A 169 14.63 1.99 10.84
C GLU A 169 15.25 0.71 11.41
N HIS A 170 14.43 -0.33 11.62
CA HIS A 170 14.88 -1.62 12.12
C HIS A 170 15.87 -2.31 11.17
N HIS A 171 15.53 -2.42 9.89
CA HIS A 171 16.38 -3.01 8.86
C HIS A 171 17.69 -2.23 8.65
N GLN A 172 17.68 -0.90 8.87
CA GLN A 172 18.90 -0.11 8.85
C GLN A 172 19.85 -0.49 9.99
N LEU A 173 19.33 -0.72 11.20
CA LEU A 173 20.15 -1.15 12.33
C LEU A 173 20.74 -2.55 12.09
N GLU A 174 19.98 -3.47 11.49
CA GLU A 174 20.49 -4.81 11.15
C GLU A 174 21.61 -4.78 10.10
N THR A 175 21.64 -3.80 9.19
CA THR A 175 22.78 -3.65 8.25
C THR A 175 24.07 -3.12 8.89
N LEU A 176 24.01 -2.58 10.11
CA LEU A 176 25.14 -1.96 10.80
C LEU A 176 25.82 -2.88 11.82
N VAL A 177 25.26 -4.07 12.04
CA VAL A 177 25.76 -5.12 12.95
C VAL A 177 26.40 -6.24 12.14
#